data_AF-A0A438KH27-F1
#
_entry.id   AF-A0A438KH27-F1
#
_cell.length_a   1.000
_cell.length_b   1.000
_cell.length_c   1.000
_cell.angle_alpha   90.00
_cell.angle_beta   90.00
_cell.angle_gamma   90.00
#
_symmetry.space_group_name_H-M   'P 1'
#
loop_
_entity.id
_entity.type
_entity.pdbx_description
1 polymer ?
#
loop_
_entity_poly.entity_id
_entity_poly.type
_entity_poly.pdbx_seq_one_letter_code
_entity_poly.pdbx_strand_id
1 'polypeptide(L)'
;MPPLKNQSNSTYMFFNQRGRGKLKASKLVSQSQKASLQFPVGQIAHFLKSQQVIWSCSSNAPVYVSAFLEYLAVEVAVLELSGNVARGNKKNRIVLRHIQLAARNNEELRKLLGTIIIADGSVLPNIHQNLLLNNTGEGKGEIGSAS
;
A
#
# COMPACT_ATOMS: atom_id res chain seq x y z
N MET A 1 -21.45 -29.70 -56.10
CA MET A 1 -20.63 -29.27 -54.95
C MET A 1 -21.30 -28.06 -54.32
N PRO A 2 -21.85 -28.15 -53.10
CA PRO A 2 -22.35 -26.99 -52.38
C PRO A 2 -21.21 -26.28 -51.62
N PRO A 3 -21.30 -24.96 -51.37
CA PRO A 3 -20.27 -24.25 -50.62
C PRO A 3 -20.34 -24.55 -49.12
N LEU A 4 -19.17 -24.77 -48.52
CA LEU A 4 -18.94 -24.97 -47.09
C LEU A 4 -19.29 -23.68 -46.33
N LYS A 5 -20.35 -23.71 -45.52
CA LYS A 5 -20.62 -22.65 -44.53
C LYS A 5 -19.57 -22.75 -43.42
N ASN A 6 -18.77 -21.70 -43.32
CA ASN A 6 -17.74 -21.51 -42.30
C ASN A 6 -18.38 -21.49 -40.89
N GLN A 7 -18.29 -22.62 -40.19
CA GLN A 7 -18.60 -22.74 -38.77
C GLN A 7 -17.35 -22.43 -37.96
N SER A 8 -17.10 -21.16 -37.65
CA SER A 8 -16.16 -20.80 -36.58
C SER A 8 -16.39 -19.38 -36.06
N ASN A 9 -17.57 -19.10 -35.53
CA ASN A 9 -17.80 -17.93 -34.67
C ASN A 9 -18.92 -18.28 -33.67
N SER A 10 -18.68 -19.29 -32.84
CA SER A 10 -19.59 -19.68 -31.76
C SER A 10 -18.81 -19.81 -30.44
N THR A 11 -18.31 -18.71 -29.91
CA THR A 11 -17.98 -18.62 -28.47
C THR A 11 -18.04 -17.18 -27.93
N TYR A 12 -18.97 -16.36 -28.42
CA TYR A 12 -19.56 -15.37 -27.52
C TYR A 12 -20.64 -16.12 -26.73
N MET A 13 -20.22 -16.87 -25.72
CA MET A 13 -21.12 -17.44 -24.73
C MET A 13 -21.72 -16.27 -23.95
N PHE A 14 -22.84 -15.76 -24.45
CA PHE A 14 -23.81 -15.02 -23.67
C PHE A 14 -24.08 -15.81 -22.40
N PHE A 15 -23.57 -15.32 -21.27
CA PHE A 15 -23.90 -15.86 -19.96
C PHE A 15 -25.37 -15.57 -19.72
N ASN A 16 -26.20 -16.54 -20.11
CA ASN A 16 -27.64 -16.49 -20.05
C ASN A 16 -28.03 -16.43 -18.57
N GLN A 17 -28.43 -15.25 -18.10
CA GLN A 17 -28.96 -15.04 -16.76
C GLN A 17 -30.27 -15.84 -16.62
N ARG A 18 -30.15 -17.09 -16.19
CA ARG A 18 -31.30 -17.85 -15.70
C ARG A 18 -31.87 -17.09 -14.50
N GLY A 19 -33.15 -16.72 -14.63
CA GLY A 19 -33.85 -15.79 -13.77
C GLY A 19 -33.56 -15.98 -12.29
N ARG A 20 -32.88 -14.99 -11.70
CA ARG A 20 -33.02 -14.72 -10.28
C ARG A 20 -34.24 -13.83 -10.14
N GLY A 21 -35.27 -14.33 -9.46
CA GLY A 21 -36.51 -13.60 -9.22
C GLY A 21 -36.21 -12.17 -8.76
N LYS A 22 -37.09 -11.23 -9.13
CA LYS A 22 -37.05 -9.84 -8.65
C LYS A 22 -37.17 -9.83 -7.12
N LEU A 23 -36.06 -10.05 -6.44
CA LEU A 23 -35.91 -9.72 -5.03
C LEU A 23 -35.97 -8.19 -4.98
N LYS A 24 -36.85 -7.64 -4.13
CA LYS A 24 -36.89 -6.21 -3.79
C LYS A 24 -35.46 -5.68 -3.80
N ALA A 25 -35.20 -4.59 -4.54
CA ALA A 25 -33.88 -4.03 -4.71
C ALA A 25 -33.23 -3.79 -3.33
N SER A 26 -32.50 -4.79 -2.87
CA SER A 26 -31.70 -4.74 -1.66
C SER A 26 -30.67 -3.66 -1.91
N LYS A 27 -30.43 -2.78 -0.93
CA LYS A 27 -29.38 -1.76 -1.04
C LYS A 27 -28.10 -2.43 -1.54
N LEU A 28 -27.58 -1.96 -2.67
CA LEU A 28 -26.33 -2.45 -3.23
C LEU A 28 -25.20 -2.03 -2.29
N VAL A 29 -24.82 -2.91 -1.37
CA VAL A 29 -23.66 -2.70 -0.50
C VAL A 29 -22.41 -3.16 -1.24
N SER A 30 -21.42 -2.29 -1.34
CA SER A 30 -20.13 -2.63 -1.97
C SER A 30 -19.41 -3.73 -1.19
N GLN A 31 -18.56 -4.51 -1.87
CA GLN A 31 -17.76 -5.54 -1.20
C GLN A 31 -16.80 -4.95 -0.16
N SER A 32 -16.25 -3.76 -0.41
CA SER A 32 -15.44 -3.02 0.56
C SER A 32 -16.23 -2.69 1.83
N GLN A 33 -17.46 -2.16 1.69
CA GLN A 33 -18.32 -1.88 2.84
C GLN A 33 -18.73 -3.14 3.60
N LYS A 34 -18.93 -4.28 2.91
CA LYS A 34 -19.21 -5.56 3.57
C LYS A 34 -18.00 -6.10 4.34
N ALA A 35 -16.79 -5.80 3.87
CA ALA A 35 -15.53 -6.21 4.49
C ALA A 35 -14.97 -5.20 5.51
N SER A 36 -15.62 -4.03 5.68
CA SER A 36 -15.14 -2.93 6.51
C SER A 36 -13.72 -2.44 6.14
N LEU A 37 -13.38 -2.48 4.85
CA LEU A 37 -12.09 -2.03 4.32
C LEU A 37 -12.26 -0.68 3.60
N GLN A 38 -11.31 0.24 3.79
CA GLN A 38 -11.24 1.47 3.00
C GLN A 38 -10.76 1.19 1.58
N PHE A 39 -9.97 0.14 1.38
CA PHE A 39 -9.44 -0.22 0.07
C PHE A 39 -10.54 -0.78 -0.86
N PRO A 40 -10.47 -0.49 -2.18
CA PRO A 40 -11.48 -0.89 -3.14
C PRO A 40 -11.37 -2.37 -3.55
N VAL A 41 -12.05 -3.26 -2.81
CA VAL A 41 -12.04 -4.72 -3.02
C VAL A 41 -12.50 -5.11 -4.43
N GLY A 42 -13.54 -4.45 -4.95
CA GLY A 42 -14.07 -4.74 -6.29
C GLY A 42 -13.08 -4.39 -7.40
N GLN A 43 -12.30 -3.32 -7.23
CA GLN A 43 -11.28 -2.91 -8.20
C GLN A 43 -10.08 -3.88 -8.16
N ILE A 44 -9.66 -4.28 -6.97
CA ILE A 44 -8.60 -5.29 -6.77
C ILE A 44 -9.03 -6.65 -7.37
N ALA A 45 -10.29 -7.05 -7.22
CA ALA A 45 -10.82 -8.25 -7.86
C ALA A 45 -10.76 -8.18 -9.40
N HIS A 46 -11.01 -7.00 -9.98
CA HIS A 46 -10.84 -6.79 -11.42
C HIS A 46 -9.36 -6.85 -11.83
N PHE A 47 -8.45 -6.25 -11.07
CA PHE A 47 -7.01 -6.33 -11.34
C PHE A 47 -6.49 -7.76 -11.30
N LEU A 48 -6.89 -8.57 -10.31
CA LEU A 48 -6.48 -9.97 -10.22
C LEU A 48 -6.91 -10.82 -11.43
N LYS A 49 -8.06 -10.50 -12.04
CA LYS A 49 -8.58 -11.19 -13.24
C LYS A 49 -7.98 -10.66 -14.53
N SER A 50 -7.82 -9.34 -14.66
CA SER A 50 -7.31 -8.69 -15.87
C SER A 50 -5.83 -8.94 -16.12
N GLN A 51 -5.03 -9.10 -15.06
CA GLN A 51 -3.60 -9.37 -15.16
C GLN A 51 -3.27 -10.83 -15.52
N GLN A 52 -4.27 -11.68 -15.83
CA GLN A 52 -4.13 -13.13 -16.08
C GLN A 52 -3.28 -13.88 -15.05
N VAL A 53 -3.21 -13.38 -13.81
CA VAL A 53 -2.41 -13.99 -12.74
C VAL A 53 -2.96 -15.37 -12.39
N ILE A 54 -4.28 -15.58 -12.56
CA ILE A 54 -4.96 -16.82 -12.20
C ILE A 54 -6.16 -17.04 -13.13
N TRP A 55 -6.38 -18.28 -13.54
CA TRP A 55 -7.54 -18.71 -14.32
C TRP A 55 -8.87 -18.55 -13.57
N SER A 56 -8.85 -18.58 -12.22
CA SER A 56 -9.97 -18.21 -11.37
C SER A 56 -9.49 -17.77 -9.98
N CYS A 57 -10.21 -16.84 -9.35
CA CYS A 57 -9.92 -16.37 -7.99
C CYS A 57 -11.09 -16.69 -7.05
N SER A 58 -10.80 -17.14 -5.82
CA SER A 58 -11.83 -17.30 -4.80
C SER A 58 -12.45 -15.94 -4.44
N SER A 59 -13.68 -15.92 -3.93
CA SER A 59 -14.35 -14.68 -3.52
C SER A 59 -13.60 -13.91 -2.44
N ASN A 60 -12.78 -14.61 -1.65
CA ASN A 60 -12.08 -14.05 -0.49
C ASN A 60 -10.67 -13.55 -0.84
N ALA A 61 -10.09 -14.03 -1.95
CA ALA A 61 -8.78 -13.57 -2.41
C ALA A 61 -8.67 -12.03 -2.54
N PRO A 62 -9.60 -11.31 -3.21
CA PRO A 62 -9.50 -9.85 -3.29
C PRO A 62 -9.67 -9.16 -1.94
N VAL A 63 -10.45 -9.73 -1.01
CA VAL A 63 -10.62 -9.19 0.34
C VAL A 63 -9.31 -9.29 1.13
N TYR A 64 -8.65 -10.44 1.06
CA TYR A 64 -7.36 -10.66 1.74
C TYR A 64 -6.27 -9.73 1.20
N VAL A 65 -6.15 -9.62 -0.12
CA VAL A 65 -5.18 -8.71 -0.75
C VAL A 65 -5.48 -7.25 -0.39
N SER A 66 -6.76 -6.86 -0.37
CA SER A 66 -7.16 -5.51 0.02
C SER A 66 -6.80 -5.21 1.48
N ALA A 67 -7.08 -6.14 2.39
CA ALA A 67 -6.75 -6.00 3.80
C ALA A 67 -5.23 -5.88 4.02
N PHE A 68 -4.43 -6.69 3.31
CA PHE A 68 -2.97 -6.63 3.39
C PHE A 68 -2.41 -5.30 2.83
N LEU A 69 -2.92 -4.83 1.70
CA LEU A 69 -2.51 -3.55 1.12
C LEU A 69 -2.94 -2.37 2.00
N GLU A 70 -4.11 -2.44 2.63
CA GLU A 70 -4.59 -1.42 3.57
C GLU A 70 -3.72 -1.39 4.82
N TYR A 71 -3.38 -2.55 5.38
CA TYR A 71 -2.45 -2.69 6.49
C TYR A 71 -1.11 -2.03 6.18
N LEU A 72 -0.50 -2.38 5.04
CA LEU A 72 0.75 -1.76 4.61
C LEU A 72 0.59 -0.26 4.34
N ALA A 73 -0.51 0.22 3.77
CA ALA A 73 -0.69 1.65 3.52
C ALA A 73 -0.80 2.48 4.81
N VAL A 74 -1.47 1.93 5.83
CA VAL A 74 -1.58 2.54 7.16
C VAL A 74 -0.22 2.56 7.87
N GLU A 75 0.49 1.44 7.85
CA GLU A 75 1.77 1.28 8.54
C GLU A 75 2.95 1.98 7.83
N VAL A 76 3.05 1.85 6.51
CA VAL A 76 4.20 2.29 5.69
C VAL A 76 4.01 3.68 5.11
N ALA A 77 2.86 3.96 4.50
CA ALA A 77 2.84 4.96 3.44
C ALA A 77 2.40 6.36 3.89
N VAL A 78 1.34 6.51 4.71
CA VAL A 78 0.69 7.83 4.81
C VAL A 78 0.28 8.29 6.21
N LEU A 79 0.13 7.43 7.22
CA LEU A 79 -0.49 7.91 8.48
C LEU A 79 0.38 7.79 9.72
N GLU A 80 0.80 6.59 10.12
CA GLU A 80 1.35 6.44 11.47
C GLU A 80 2.83 6.87 11.56
N LEU A 81 3.73 6.11 10.92
CA LEU A 81 5.18 6.39 11.02
C LEU A 81 5.55 7.72 10.36
N SER A 82 5.09 7.94 9.12
CA SER A 82 5.35 9.17 8.36
C SER A 82 4.68 10.40 8.99
N GLY A 83 3.50 10.24 9.59
CA GLY A 83 2.82 11.30 10.33
C GLY A 83 3.53 11.65 11.63
N ASN A 84 4.05 10.65 12.35
CA ASN A 84 4.87 10.86 13.55
C ASN A 84 6.18 11.60 13.20
N VAL A 85 6.86 11.20 12.13
CA VAL A 85 8.05 11.91 11.62
C VAL A 85 7.70 13.36 11.20
N ALA A 86 6.56 13.57 10.54
CA ALA A 86 6.11 14.92 10.16
C ALA A 86 5.87 15.80 11.39
N ARG A 87 5.20 15.25 12.40
CA ARG A 87 4.93 15.92 13.68
C ARG A 87 6.23 16.24 14.43
N GLY A 88 7.19 15.31 14.45
CA GLY A 88 8.53 15.53 15.00
C GLY A 88 9.29 16.67 14.28
N ASN A 89 9.10 16.79 12.97
CA ASN A 89 9.63 17.90 12.17
C ASN A 89 8.79 19.18 12.23
N LYS A 90 7.80 19.26 13.13
CA LYS A 90 6.88 20.40 13.29
C LYS A 90 6.12 20.78 12.01
N LYS A 91 5.82 19.79 11.16
CA LYS A 91 5.07 19.98 9.91
C LYS A 91 3.73 19.24 9.99
N ASN A 92 2.66 19.91 9.58
CA ASN A 92 1.33 19.30 9.51
C ASN A 92 1.13 18.48 8.21
N ARG A 93 1.84 18.85 7.14
CA ARG A 93 1.79 18.14 5.86
C ARG A 93 2.90 17.09 5.77
N ILE A 94 2.52 15.89 5.36
CA ILE A 94 3.46 14.81 5.05
C ILE A 94 4.13 15.10 3.70
N VAL A 95 5.45 15.01 3.66
CA VAL A 95 6.28 15.18 2.46
C VAL A 95 7.11 13.92 2.21
N LEU A 96 7.66 13.77 1.01
CA LEU A 96 8.41 12.58 0.60
C LEU A 96 9.59 12.26 1.54
N ARG A 97 10.23 13.29 2.09
CA ARG A 97 11.26 13.16 3.14
C ARG A 97 10.77 12.42 4.39
N HIS A 98 9.54 12.64 4.83
CA HIS A 98 8.99 11.99 6.02
C HIS A 98 8.78 10.49 5.77
N ILE A 99 8.31 10.14 4.57
CA ILE A 99 8.12 8.75 4.13
C ILE A 99 9.46 8.03 4.06
N GLN A 100 10.48 8.65 3.46
CA GLN A 100 11.82 8.06 3.42
C GLN A 100 12.41 7.83 4.81
N LEU A 101 12.29 8.81 5.72
CA LEU A 101 12.80 8.68 7.09
C LEU A 101 12.07 7.55 7.84
N ALA A 102 10.74 7.47 7.73
CA ALA A 102 9.94 6.41 8.33
C ALA A 102 10.31 5.02 7.78
N ALA A 103 10.35 4.88 6.45
CA ALA A 103 10.63 3.63 5.77
C ALA A 103 12.04 3.09 6.06
N ARG A 104 13.05 3.97 6.18
CA ARG A 104 14.43 3.56 6.41
C ARG A 104 14.78 3.35 7.89
N ASN A 105 14.01 3.95 8.81
CA ASN A 105 14.15 3.75 10.26
C ASN A 105 13.42 2.50 10.77
N ASN A 106 12.37 2.05 10.09
CA ASN A 106 11.70 0.79 10.43
C ASN A 106 12.43 -0.40 9.78
N GLU A 107 12.75 -1.44 10.56
CA GLU A 107 13.51 -2.59 10.09
C GLU A 107 12.77 -3.39 9.01
N GLU A 108 11.49 -3.66 9.22
CA GLU A 108 10.67 -4.46 8.30
C GLU A 108 10.47 -3.73 6.98
N LEU A 109 10.21 -2.43 7.05
CA LEU A 109 10.01 -1.60 5.86
C LEU A 109 11.30 -1.38 5.09
N ARG A 110 12.43 -1.26 5.79
CA ARG A 110 13.74 -1.19 5.15
C ARG A 110 14.07 -2.49 4.41
N LYS A 111 13.68 -3.66 4.94
CA LYS A 111 13.84 -4.94 4.25
C LYS A 111 12.92 -5.03 3.03
N LEU A 112 11.66 -4.65 3.19
CA LEU A 112 10.65 -4.70 2.13
C LEU A 112 10.96 -3.72 0.98
N LEU A 113 11.43 -2.51 1.30
CA LEU A 113 11.69 -1.41 0.36
C LEU A 113 13.18 -1.22 0.05
N GLY A 114 14.03 -2.20 0.36
CA GLY A 114 15.49 -2.06 0.29
C GLY A 114 16.00 -1.57 -1.06
N THR A 115 15.45 -2.11 -2.15
CA THR A 115 15.80 -1.81 -3.54
C THR A 115 15.01 -0.65 -4.15
N ILE A 116 13.95 -0.18 -3.47
CA ILE A 116 13.06 0.85 -4.00
C ILE A 116 13.67 2.24 -3.74
N ILE A 117 13.66 3.08 -4.77
CA ILE A 117 14.09 4.48 -4.68
C ILE A 117 12.86 5.35 -4.48
N ILE A 118 12.80 6.06 -3.36
CA ILE A 118 11.80 7.10 -3.11
C ILE A 118 12.34 8.42 -3.64
N ALA A 119 11.73 8.93 -4.71
CA ALA A 119 12.06 10.25 -5.26
C ALA A 119 11.88 11.35 -4.20
N ASP A 120 12.75 12.36 -4.21
CA ASP A 120 12.79 13.47 -3.24
C ASP A 120 12.81 13.08 -1.75
N GLY A 121 13.16 11.83 -1.43
CA GLY A 121 13.22 11.33 -0.06
C GLY A 121 14.48 11.76 0.71
N SER A 122 15.52 12.21 0.01
CA SER A 122 16.89 12.39 0.54
C SER A 122 17.40 11.13 1.29
N VAL A 123 18.52 11.21 2.03
CA VAL A 123 19.12 10.06 2.75
C VAL A 123 19.06 10.23 4.25
N LEU A 124 19.06 9.14 5.02
CA LEU A 124 19.16 9.25 6.48
C LEU A 124 20.46 9.95 6.88
N PRO A 125 20.42 10.90 7.84
CA PRO A 125 21.65 11.47 8.38
C PRO A 125 22.47 10.36 9.04
N ASN A 126 23.64 10.07 8.48
CA ASN A 126 24.59 9.10 9.03
C ASN A 126 26.01 9.55 8.71
N ILE A 127 26.85 9.69 9.73
CA ILE A 127 28.25 10.08 9.59
C ILE A 127 29.10 8.94 10.15
N HIS A 128 29.99 8.39 9.33
CA HIS A 128 30.92 7.35 9.78
C HIS A 128 31.85 7.92 10.86
N GLN A 129 32.17 7.13 11.88
CA GLN A 129 32.99 7.55 13.02
C GLN A 129 34.36 8.12 12.59
N ASN A 130 34.94 7.57 11.52
CA ASN A 130 36.22 8.03 10.97
C ASN A 130 36.18 9.45 10.38
N LEU A 131 34.98 9.97 10.10
CA LEU A 131 34.76 11.32 9.55
C LEU A 131 34.40 12.32 10.66
N LEU A 132 34.20 11.85 11.89
CA LEU A 132 34.02 12.74 13.03
C LEU A 132 35.38 13.34 13.35
N LEU A 133 35.42 14.66 13.53
CA LEU A 133 36.61 15.31 14.04
C LEU A 133 36.92 14.72 15.42
N ASN A 134 38.17 14.31 15.63
CA ASN A 134 38.68 13.88 16.94
C ASN A 134 38.75 15.10 17.86
N ASN A 135 37.61 15.59 18.32
CA ASN A 135 37.58 16.67 19.29
C ASN A 135 37.82 16.08 20.68
N THR A 136 39.10 16.01 21.04
CA THR A 136 39.57 16.55 22.33
C THR A 136 38.82 17.85 22.61
N GLY A 137 37.87 17.80 23.54
CA GLY A 137 36.98 18.92 23.86
C GLY A 137 35.92 18.47 24.85
N GLU A 138 36.36 18.21 26.09
CA GLU A 138 35.48 18.02 27.24
C GLU A 138 34.48 19.19 27.35
N GLY A 139 33.21 18.91 27.07
CA GLY A 139 32.10 19.76 27.46
C GLY A 139 31.58 19.35 28.82
N LYS A 140 32.32 19.66 29.90
CA LYS A 140 31.76 19.68 31.26
C LYS A 140 30.77 20.85 31.35
N GLY A 141 29.50 20.57 31.07
CA GLY A 141 28.39 21.42 31.47
C GLY A 141 28.02 21.09 32.90
N GLU A 142 28.67 21.75 33.87
CA GLU A 142 28.15 21.87 35.23
C GLU A 142 26.77 22.53 35.16
N ILE A 143 25.71 21.78 35.46
CA ILE A 143 24.43 22.37 35.82
C ILE A 143 24.47 22.56 37.33
N GLY A 144 25.04 23.70 37.73
CA GLY A 144 24.96 24.20 39.09
C GLY A 144 23.49 24.41 39.48
N SER A 145 23.15 23.89 40.66
CA SER A 145 21.94 24.22 41.40
C SER A 145 21.87 25.72 41.64
N ALA A 146 20.75 26.34 41.30
CA ALA A 146 20.35 27.64 41.80
C ALA A 146 18.83 27.64 42.02
N SER A 147 18.49 27.53 43.31
CA SER A 147 17.26 27.95 44.02
C SER A 147 15.89 27.66 43.40
#